data_AF-A0A564YAV0-F1
#
_entry.id   AF-A0A564YAV0-F1
#
_cell.length_a   1.000
_cell.length_b   1.000
_cell.length_c   1.000
_cell.angle_alpha   90.00
_cell.angle_beta   90.00
_cell.angle_gamma   90.00
#
_symmetry.space_group_name_H-M   'P 1'
#
loop_
_entity.id
_entity.type
_entity.pdbx_description
1 polymer ?
#
loop_
_entity_poly.entity_id
_entity_poly.type
_entity_poly.pdbx_seq_one_letter_code
_entity_poly.pdbx_strand_id
1 'polypeptide(L)'
;MERDDFRNQKIQEFVSRVRSTPYGAMLEPTEATKIAKLFLRARKFDVTRALELYKSYKHMRYSNQLEAIDPLEDGVRRELLSEKFTVLCSPNMKTDNC
;
A
#
# COMPACT_ATOMS: atom_id res chain seq x y z
N MET A 1 -23.41 10.97 0.48
CA MET A 1 -22.89 11.89 -0.54
C MET A 1 -21.66 12.63 -0.02
N GLU A 2 -21.81 13.51 0.99
CA GLU A 2 -20.71 14.34 1.53
C GLU A 2 -19.42 13.59 1.96
N ARG A 3 -19.56 12.40 2.57
CA ARG A 3 -18.39 11.57 2.94
C ARG A 3 -17.63 11.00 1.75
N ASP A 4 -18.32 10.67 0.66
CA ASP A 4 -17.68 10.17 -0.56
C ASP A 4 -16.99 11.31 -1.31
N ASP A 5 -17.62 12.49 -1.32
CA ASP A 5 -17.06 13.70 -1.93
C ASP A 5 -15.77 14.12 -1.20
N PHE A 6 -15.77 14.11 0.14
CA PHE A 6 -14.56 14.35 0.94
C PHE A 6 -13.44 13.35 0.61
N ARG A 7 -13.76 12.05 0.53
CA ARG A 7 -12.78 11.01 0.20
C ARG A 7 -12.21 11.20 -1.20
N ASN A 8 -13.07 11.49 -2.17
CA ASN A 8 -12.67 11.71 -3.55
C ASN A 8 -11.77 12.95 -3.67
N GLN A 9 -12.11 14.04 -2.98
CA GLN A 9 -11.26 15.23 -2.92
C GLN A 9 -9.86 14.89 -2.37
N LYS A 10 -9.78 14.14 -1.27
CA LYS A 10 -8.49 13.74 -0.66
C LYS A 10 -7.68 12.81 -1.56
N ILE A 11 -8.34 11.93 -2.31
CA ILE A 11 -7.70 11.08 -3.33
C ILE A 11 -7.07 11.95 -4.43
N GLN A 12 -7.83 12.90 -4.99
CA GLN A 12 -7.31 13.77 -6.05
C GLN A 12 -6.16 14.65 -5.57
N GLU A 13 -6.27 15.19 -4.35
CA GLU A 13 -5.21 15.97 -3.71
C GLU A 13 -3.92 15.14 -3.56
N PHE A 14 -4.03 13.91 -3.06
CA PHE A 14 -2.90 13.00 -2.92
C PHE A 14 -2.28 12.63 -4.28
N VAL A 15 -3.10 12.26 -5.27
CA VAL A 15 -2.62 11.87 -6.61
C VAL A 15 -1.88 13.03 -7.27
N SER A 16 -2.41 14.25 -7.17
CA SER A 16 -1.76 15.46 -7.69
C SER A 16 -0.37 15.65 -7.07
N ARG A 17 -0.25 15.52 -5.74
CA ARG A 17 1.04 15.64 -5.03
C ARG A 17 2.01 14.48 -5.30
N VAL A 18 1.52 13.29 -5.60
CA VAL A 18 2.38 12.16 -5.99
C VAL A 18 2.93 12.36 -7.39
N ARG A 19 2.13 12.89 -8.33
CA ARG A 19 2.57 13.15 -9.71
C ARG A 19 3.71 14.16 -9.83
N SER A 20 3.87 15.05 -8.85
CA SER A 20 5.02 15.97 -8.79
C SER A 20 6.30 15.31 -8.25
N THR A 21 6.26 14.03 -7.87
CA THR A 21 7.43 13.27 -7.42
C THR A 21 8.01 12.42 -8.56
N PRO A 22 9.33 12.16 -8.59
CA PRO A 22 9.97 11.37 -9.65
C PRO A 22 9.35 9.98 -9.84
N TYR A 23 8.95 9.32 -8.76
CA TYR A 23 8.36 7.98 -8.79
C TYR A 23 6.85 7.96 -9.11
N GLY A 24 6.20 9.12 -9.08
CA GLY A 24 4.76 9.23 -9.24
C GLY A 24 4.32 9.80 -10.60
N ALA A 25 5.24 10.42 -11.36
CA ALA A 25 4.95 11.07 -12.62
C ALA A 25 4.41 10.11 -13.70
N MET A 26 4.90 8.85 -13.71
CA MET A 26 4.51 7.83 -14.69
C MET A 26 3.47 6.84 -14.17
N LEU A 27 2.84 7.11 -13.01
CA LEU A 27 1.81 6.22 -12.48
C LEU A 27 0.53 6.32 -13.32
N GLU A 28 0.09 5.17 -13.85
CA GLU A 28 -1.19 5.04 -14.51
C GLU A 28 -2.34 5.52 -13.60
N PRO A 29 -3.37 6.21 -14.13
CA PRO A 29 -4.42 6.83 -13.32
C PRO A 29 -5.14 5.87 -12.37
N THR A 30 -5.38 4.64 -12.81
CA THR A 30 -6.04 3.59 -12.02
C THR A 30 -5.16 3.14 -10.87
N GLU A 31 -3.86 2.99 -11.10
CA GLU A 31 -2.88 2.59 -10.09
C GLU A 31 -2.63 3.70 -9.08
N ALA A 32 -2.49 4.95 -9.53
CA ALA A 32 -2.39 6.12 -8.67
C ALA A 32 -3.58 6.21 -7.71
N THR A 33 -4.79 5.90 -8.19
CA THR A 33 -6.01 5.89 -7.37
C THR A 33 -6.01 4.76 -6.33
N LYS A 34 -5.55 3.55 -6.69
CA LYS A 34 -5.43 2.43 -5.75
C LYS A 34 -4.42 2.74 -4.64
N ILE A 35 -3.25 3.25 -5.03
CA ILE A 35 -2.21 3.70 -4.11
C ILE A 35 -2.78 4.76 -3.16
N ALA A 36 -3.42 5.81 -3.69
CA ALA A 36 -4.02 6.86 -2.88
C ALA A 36 -4.97 6.30 -1.82
N LYS A 37 -5.87 5.38 -2.20
CA LYS A 37 -6.81 4.75 -1.26
C LYS A 37 -6.09 3.99 -0.14
N LEU A 38 -5.02 3.24 -0.43
CA LEU A 38 -4.25 2.48 0.56
C LEU A 38 -3.59 3.42 1.59
N PHE A 39 -2.81 4.39 1.11
CA PHE A 39 -2.03 5.28 1.98
C PHE A 39 -2.94 6.24 2.77
N LEU A 40 -4.00 6.77 2.15
CA LEU A 40 -4.96 7.64 2.84
C LEU A 40 -5.71 6.88 3.94
N ARG A 41 -6.17 5.65 3.69
CA ARG A 41 -6.84 4.85 4.73
C ARG A 41 -5.91 4.59 5.93
N ALA A 42 -4.65 4.25 5.67
CA ALA A 42 -3.65 4.02 6.71
C ALA A 42 -3.32 5.27 7.56
N ARG A 43 -3.67 6.47 7.09
CA ARG A 43 -3.42 7.75 7.78
C ARG A 43 -4.70 8.54 8.07
N LYS A 44 -5.85 7.88 8.06
CA LYS A 44 -7.17 8.49 8.34
C LYS A 44 -7.46 9.70 7.42
N PHE A 45 -7.12 9.57 6.14
CA PHE A 45 -7.30 10.56 5.07
C PHE A 45 -6.54 11.88 5.25
N ASP A 46 -5.48 11.88 6.06
CA ASP A 46 -4.52 12.97 6.11
C ASP A 46 -3.52 12.87 4.94
N VAL A 47 -3.60 13.82 4.02
CA VAL A 47 -2.82 13.80 2.77
C VAL A 47 -1.33 13.96 3.01
N THR A 48 -0.92 14.83 3.94
CA THR A 48 0.50 15.08 4.22
C THR A 48 1.14 13.83 4.83
N ARG A 49 0.53 13.27 5.87
CA ARG A 49 1.03 12.05 6.52
C ARG A 49 0.97 10.83 5.58
N ALA A 50 -0.03 10.75 4.71
CA ALA A 50 -0.10 9.71 3.69
C ALA A 50 1.04 9.84 2.66
N LEU A 51 1.38 11.06 2.24
CA LEU A 51 2.45 11.31 1.28
C LEU A 51 3.82 10.98 1.86
N GLU A 52 4.07 11.29 3.13
CA GLU A 52 5.28 10.89 3.85
C GLU A 52 5.42 9.37 3.94
N LEU A 53 4.32 8.66 4.24
CA LEU A 53 4.28 7.21 4.25
C LEU A 53 4.58 6.63 2.86
N TYR A 54 4.01 7.22 1.80
CA TYR A 54 4.28 6.81 0.41
C TYR A 54 5.75 7.00 0.03
N LYS A 55 6.34 8.15 0.35
CA LYS A 55 7.77 8.42 0.08
C LYS A 55 8.67 7.42 0.79
N SER A 56 8.40 7.16 2.08
CA SER A 56 9.16 6.18 2.88
C SER A 56 9.04 4.76 2.31
N TYR A 57 7.83 4.38 1.91
CA TYR A 57 7.56 3.10 1.25
C TYR A 57 8.34 2.95 -0.07
N LYS A 58 8.32 3.97 -0.93
CA LYS A 58 9.07 3.95 -2.20
C LYS A 58 10.57 3.92 -1.99
N HIS A 59 11.09 4.71 -1.04
CA HIS A 59 12.50 4.70 -0.68
C HIS A 59 12.94 3.31 -0.21
N MET A 60 12.21 2.69 0.73
CA MET A 60 12.50 1.35 1.23
C MET A 60 12.47 0.29 0.12
N ARG A 61 11.48 0.33 -0.77
CA ARG A 61 11.39 -0.58 -1.92
C ARG A 61 12.60 -0.44 -2.84
N TYR A 62 12.99 0.79 -3.15
CA TYR A 62 14.11 1.07 -4.03
C TYR A 62 15.45 0.67 -3.38
N SER A 63 15.69 1.06 -2.13
CA SER A 63 16.97 0.79 -1.43
C SER A 63 17.22 -0.71 -1.24
N ASN A 64 16.16 -1.51 -1.11
CA ASN A 64 16.24 -2.96 -0.95
C ASN A 64 16.02 -3.73 -2.27
N GLN A 65 15.96 -3.04 -3.41
CA GLN A 65 15.77 -3.66 -4.74
C GLN A 65 14.49 -4.51 -4.85
N LEU A 66 13.40 -4.09 -4.19
CA LEU A 66 12.11 -4.79 -4.11
C LEU A 66 11.09 -4.27 -5.13
N GLU A 67 11.54 -3.93 -6.34
CA GLU A 67 10.67 -3.39 -7.40
C GLU A 67 9.76 -4.47 -8.00
N ALA A 68 10.29 -5.68 -8.14
CA ALA A 68 9.54 -6.87 -8.54
C ALA A 68 10.02 -8.07 -7.72
N ILE A 69 9.09 -8.92 -7.29
CA ILE A 69 9.37 -10.20 -6.64
C ILE A 69 8.63 -11.24 -7.45
N ASP A 70 9.36 -12.17 -8.06
CA ASP A 70 8.75 -13.30 -8.76
C ASP A 70 8.34 -14.36 -7.72
N PRO A 71 7.03 -14.64 -7.54
CA PRO A 71 6.58 -15.64 -6.59
C PRO A 71 6.96 -17.08 -6.99
N LEU A 72 7.38 -17.32 -8.24
CA LEU A 72 7.77 -18.64 -8.75
C LEU A 72 9.28 -18.89 -8.68
N GLU A 73 10.09 -17.88 -8.35
CA GLU A 73 11.51 -18.05 -8.09
C GLU A 73 11.73 -19.03 -6.91
N ASP A 74 12.67 -19.95 -7.05
CA ASP A 74 12.82 -21.10 -6.14
C ASP A 74 13.11 -20.70 -4.68
N GLY A 75 13.84 -19.61 -4.45
CA GLY A 75 14.08 -19.02 -3.13
C GLY A 75 12.78 -18.52 -2.50
N VAL A 76 12.07 -17.63 -3.20
CA VAL A 76 10.80 -17.04 -2.75
C VAL A 76 9.75 -18.13 -2.52
N ARG A 77 9.60 -19.06 -3.47
CA ARG A 77 8.63 -20.15 -3.41
C ARG A 77 8.86 -21.05 -2.20
N ARG A 78 10.12 -21.45 -1.92
CA ARG A 78 10.45 -22.25 -0.74
C ARG A 78 10.10 -21.52 0.55
N GLU A 79 10.40 -20.22 0.63
CA GLU A 79 10.11 -19.44 1.83
C GLU A 79 8.59 -19.29 2.05
N LEU A 80 7.81 -19.01 0.98
CA LEU A 80 6.34 -18.93 1.06
C LEU A 80 5.69 -20.25 1.48
N LEU A 81 6.23 -21.39 1.05
CA LEU A 81 5.71 -22.72 1.38
C LEU A 81 6.27 -23.30 2.68
N SER A 82 7.23 -22.63 3.32
CA SER A 82 7.88 -23.11 4.54
C SER A 82 7.04 -22.95 5.82
N GLU A 83 5.82 -22.44 5.71
CA GLU A 83 4.89 -22.13 6.83
C GLU A 83 5.38 -21.07 7.82
N LYS A 84 6.61 -20.54 7.66
CA LYS A 84 7.13 -19.41 8.45
C LYS A 84 6.22 -18.17 8.40
N PHE A 85 5.53 -17.97 7.27
CA PHE A 85 4.53 -16.95 7.10
C PHE A 85 3.14 -17.60 7.08
N THR A 86 2.39 -17.46 8.17
CA THR A 86 1.01 -17.93 8.25
C THR A 86 0.04 -16.76 8.18
N VAL A 87 -0.93 -16.82 7.27
CA VAL A 87 -2.06 -15.88 7.21
C VAL A 87 -3.27 -16.54 7.86
N LEU A 88 -3.76 -15.97 8.96
CA LEU A 88 -4.96 -16.47 9.62
C LEU A 88 -6.19 -16.15 8.75
N CYS A 89 -7.00 -17.17 8.45
CA CYS A 89 -8.22 -17.01 7.65
C CYS A 89 -9.30 -16.17 8.35
N SER A 90 -9.18 -15.94 9.66
CA SER A 90 -10.14 -15.17 10.44
C SER A 90 -9.46 -14.00 11.14
N PRO A 91 -9.97 -12.76 10.97
CA PRO A 91 -9.32 -11.55 11.46
C PRO A 91 -9.34 -11.41 12.99
N ASN A 92 -10.14 -12.22 13.69
CA ASN A 92 -10.23 -12.23 15.15
C ASN A 92 -10.58 -13.65 15.64
N MET A 93 -9.60 -14.54 15.79
CA MET A 93 -9.80 -15.67 16.70
C MET A 93 -9.71 -15.11 18.12
N LYS A 94 -10.86 -14.82 18.74
CA LYS A 94 -10.92 -14.87 20.21
C LYS A 94 -10.68 -16.33 20.58
N THR A 95 -9.60 -16.59 21.29
CA THR A 95 -9.39 -17.87 21.96
C THR A 95 -10.36 -17.94 23.15
N ASP A 96 -11.63 -18.16 22.87
CA ASP A 96 -12.61 -18.51 23.90
C ASP A 96 -13.00 -19.98 23.66
N ASN A 97 -12.54 -20.83 24.59
CA ASN A 97 -12.99 -22.20 24.88
C ASN A 97 -12.35 -23.37 24.10
N CYS A 98 -11.27 -23.90 24.66
CA CYS A 98 -11.26 -25.31 25.07
C CYS A 98 -11.45 -25.36 26.59
#